data_AF-A0A2M8G637-F1
#
_entry.id   AF-A0A2M8G637-F1
#
_cell.length_a   1.000
_cell.length_b   1.000
_cell.length_c   1.000
_cell.angle_alpha   90.00
_cell.angle_beta   90.00
_cell.angle_gamma   90.00
#
_symmetry.space_group_name_H-M   'P 1'
#
loop_
_entity.id
_entity.type
_entity.pdbx_description
1 polymer ?
#
loop_
_entity_poly.entity_id
_entity_poly.type
_entity_poly.pdbx_seq_one_letter_code
_entity_poly.pdbx_strand_id
1 'polypeptide(L)'
;YHQAKGGIKVLNLGFILISVCLGVLGQLSMKYGTNQIGAIDFAQPLQFLAQAFTNLYVLAGLTLYAISSVLWIITLSRVDLSFAYPLISLGYILILFLSALFLK
;
A
#
# COMPACT_ATOMS: atom_id res chain seq x y z
N TYR A 1 -19.43 -23.83 -19.35
CA TYR A 1 -19.57 -23.54 -17.89
C TYR A 1 -18.26 -23.61 -17.09
N HIS A 2 -17.26 -24.44 -17.44
CA HIS A 2 -15.99 -24.49 -16.68
C HIS A 2 -14.97 -23.35 -16.94
N GLN A 3 -15.03 -22.66 -18.09
CA GLN A 3 -14.06 -21.59 -18.40
C GLN A 3 -14.35 -20.23 -17.73
N ALA A 4 -15.61 -19.92 -17.39
CA ALA A 4 -15.97 -18.64 -16.76
C ALA A 4 -15.41 -18.48 -15.33
N LYS A 5 -15.25 -19.59 -14.59
CA LYS A 5 -14.63 -19.58 -13.25
C LYS A 5 -13.13 -19.30 -13.28
N GLY A 6 -12.44 -19.59 -14.40
CA GLY A 6 -11.02 -19.30 -14.57
C GLY A 6 -10.74 -17.81 -14.70
N GLY A 7 -11.52 -17.12 -15.54
CA GLY A 7 -11.39 -15.66 -15.75
C GLY A 7 -11.65 -14.85 -14.49
N ILE A 8 -12.64 -15.24 -13.68
CA ILE A 8 -12.95 -14.58 -12.39
C ILE A 8 -11.78 -14.72 -11.40
N LYS A 9 -11.11 -15.87 -11.36
CA LYS A 9 -9.93 -16.08 -10.50
C LYS A 9 -8.72 -15.25 -10.94
N VAL A 10 -8.46 -15.15 -12.25
CA VAL A 10 -7.36 -14.35 -12.80
C VAL A 10 -7.60 -12.85 -12.57
N LEU A 11 -8.84 -12.39 -12.75
CA LEU A 11 -9.20 -10.99 -12.49
C LEU A 11 -8.99 -10.63 -11.00
N ASN A 12 -9.39 -11.52 -10.08
CA ASN A 12 -9.17 -11.32 -8.65
C ASN A 12 -7.67 -11.31 -8.29
N LEU A 13 -6.86 -12.15 -8.93
CA LEU A 13 -5.40 -12.13 -8.76
C LEU A 13 -4.80 -10.79 -9.22
N GLY A 14 -5.25 -10.26 -10.35
CA GLY A 14 -4.83 -8.94 -10.84
C GLY A 14 -5.15 -7.83 -9.84
N PHE A 15 -6.36 -7.82 -9.29
CA PHE A 15 -6.75 -6.86 -8.25
C PHE A 15 -5.88 -6.97 -6.99
N ILE A 16 -5.57 -8.19 -6.54
CA ILE A 16 -4.68 -8.41 -5.39
C ILE A 16 -3.30 -7.84 -5.66
N LEU A 17 -2.68 -8.20 -6.78
CA LEU A 17 -1.31 -7.77 -7.08
C LEU A 17 -1.21 -6.26 -7.25
N ILE A 18 -2.18 -5.63 -7.95
CA ILE A 18 -2.22 -4.18 -8.10
C ILE A 18 -2.43 -3.50 -6.75
N SER A 19 -3.36 -3.99 -5.93
CA SER A 19 -3.58 -3.48 -4.57
C SER A 19 -2.30 -3.55 -3.74
N VAL A 20 -1.65 -4.72 -3.69
CA VAL A 20 -0.39 -4.92 -2.96
C VAL A 20 0.69 -3.96 -3.46
N CYS A 21 0.93 -3.87 -4.77
CA CYS A 21 1.92 -2.96 -5.34
C CYS A 21 1.63 -1.48 -5.00
N LEU A 22 0.38 -1.04 -5.12
CA LEU A 22 -0.02 0.32 -4.73
C LEU A 22 0.16 0.56 -3.23
N GLY A 23 -0.14 -0.44 -2.41
CA GLY A 23 0.07 -0.40 -0.97
C GLY A 23 1.56 -0.24 -0.61
N VAL A 24 2.43 -1.03 -1.25
CA VAL A 24 3.89 -0.92 -1.09
C VAL A 24 4.39 0.45 -1.52
N LEU A 25 4.04 0.91 -2.72
CA LEU A 25 4.44 2.24 -3.21
C LEU A 25 3.91 3.36 -2.31
N GLY A 26 2.68 3.24 -1.82
CA GLY A 26 2.07 4.18 -0.90
C GLY A 26 2.86 4.28 0.42
N GLN A 27 3.19 3.14 1.03
CA GLN A 27 3.98 3.10 2.27
C GLN A 27 5.40 3.64 2.06
N LEU A 28 6.07 3.29 0.97
CA LEU A 28 7.42 3.79 0.65
C LEU A 28 7.41 5.31 0.42
N SER A 29 6.42 5.83 -0.30
CA SER A 29 6.27 7.28 -0.54
C SER A 29 6.00 8.03 0.77
N MET A 30 5.12 7.51 1.63
CA MET A 30 4.90 8.07 2.96
C MET A 30 6.17 8.03 3.81
N LYS A 31 6.93 6.93 3.75
CA LYS A 31 8.20 6.81 4.47
C LYS A 31 9.23 7.82 3.95
N TYR A 32 9.30 8.02 2.64
CA TYR A 32 10.17 9.02 2.02
C TYR A 32 9.81 10.45 2.45
N GLY A 33 8.52 10.79 2.44
CA GLY A 33 8.04 12.09 2.91
C GLY A 33 8.29 12.33 4.40
N THR A 34 8.04 11.32 5.25
CA THR A 34 8.33 11.42 6.70
C THR A 34 9.82 11.49 7.01
N ASN A 35 10.69 10.87 6.21
CA ASN A 35 12.14 11.04 6.34
C ASN A 35 12.59 12.49 6.06
N GLN A 36 11.86 13.27 5.24
CA GLN A 36 12.16 14.70 5.01
C GLN A 36 11.66 15.60 6.14
N ILE A 37 10.52 15.24 6.74
CA ILE A 37 9.89 15.98 7.85
C ILE A 37 10.64 15.75 9.17
N GLY A 38 11.16 14.54 9.36
CA GLY A 38 11.74 14.08 10.62
C GLY A 38 10.73 13.30 11.49
N ALA A 39 11.18 12.82 12.65
CA ALA A 39 10.32 12.12 13.59
C ALA A 39 9.35 13.09 14.28
N ILE A 40 8.18 12.59 14.68
CA ILE A 40 7.22 13.38 15.46
C ILE A 40 7.83 13.80 16.81
N ASP A 41 7.82 15.10 17.07
CA ASP A 41 8.03 15.62 18.42
C ASP A 41 6.67 15.65 19.13
N PHE A 42 6.53 14.86 20.19
CA PHE A 42 5.29 14.80 20.98
C PHE A 42 4.96 16.11 21.70
N ALA A 43 5.91 17.05 21.81
CA ALA A 43 5.64 18.40 22.29
C ALA A 43 4.91 19.26 21.24
N GLN A 44 5.05 18.97 19.94
CA GLN A 44 4.49 19.76 18.84
C GLN A 44 3.78 18.89 17.78
N PRO A 45 2.79 18.07 18.17
CA PRO A 45 2.15 17.13 17.26
C PRO A 45 1.40 17.82 16.11
N LEU A 46 0.81 19.00 16.35
CA LEU A 46 0.12 19.77 15.30
C LEU A 46 1.08 20.25 14.22
N GLN A 47 2.31 20.61 14.58
CA GLN A 47 3.30 21.06 13.61
C GLN A 47 3.75 19.91 12.71
N PHE A 48 4.00 18.73 13.28
CA PHE A 48 4.29 17.53 12.51
C PHE A 48 3.16 17.17 11.55
N LEU A 49 1.90 17.21 12.02
CA LEU A 49 0.74 16.95 11.16
C LEU A 49 0.63 17.97 10.02
N ALA A 50 0.81 19.26 10.30
CA ALA A 50 0.80 20.29 9.26
C ALA A 50 1.88 20.04 8.20
N GLN A 51 3.09 19.65 8.60
CA GLN A 51 4.17 19.29 7.68
C GLN A 51 3.84 18.01 6.88
N ALA A 52 3.27 17.01 7.53
CA ALA A 52 2.84 15.77 6.87
C ALA A 52 1.74 16.02 5.82
N PHE A 53 0.75 16.84 6.14
CA PHE A 53 -0.35 17.19 5.22
C PHE A 53 0.03 18.23 4.16
N THR A 54 1.23 18.81 4.22
CA THR A 54 1.76 19.70 3.16
C THR A 54 2.88 19.04 2.34
N ASN A 55 3.42 17.92 2.80
CA ASN A 55 4.44 17.18 2.06
C ASN A 55 3.82 16.35 0.93
N LEU A 56 4.25 16.63 -0.30
CA LEU A 56 3.71 16.01 -1.51
C LEU A 56 3.90 14.48 -1.52
N TYR A 57 5.00 13.95 -0.99
CA TYR A 57 5.27 12.51 -0.96
C TYR A 57 4.40 11.79 0.07
N VAL A 58 4.12 12.43 1.21
CA VAL A 58 3.17 11.91 2.20
C VAL A 58 1.76 11.87 1.61
N LEU A 59 1.30 12.95 0.97
CA LEU A 59 -0.03 13.01 0.35
C LEU A 59 -0.19 12.03 -0.82
N ALA A 60 0.83 11.94 -1.69
CA ALA A 60 0.84 10.98 -2.79
C ALA A 60 0.81 9.55 -2.25
N GLY A 61 1.62 9.26 -1.23
CA GLY A 61 1.64 7.96 -0.57
C GLY A 61 0.29 7.61 0.07
N LEU A 62 -0.32 8.56 0.78
CA LEU A 62 -1.63 8.40 1.41
C LEU A 62 -2.72 8.11 0.37
N THR A 63 -2.69 8.81 -0.76
CA THR A 63 -3.64 8.63 -1.86
C THR A 63 -3.48 7.25 -2.51
N LEU A 64 -2.24 6.83 -2.81
CA LEU A 64 -1.95 5.49 -3.33
C LEU A 64 -2.41 4.39 -2.36
N TYR A 65 -2.18 4.59 -1.06
CA TYR A 65 -2.57 3.65 -0.03
C TYR A 65 -4.10 3.58 0.15
N ALA A 66 -4.80 4.72 0.01
CA ALA A 66 -6.26 4.75 0.02
C ALA A 66 -6.84 3.99 -1.17
N ILE A 67 -6.32 4.21 -2.38
CA ILE A 67 -6.75 3.47 -3.59
C ILE A 67 -6.46 1.97 -3.42
N SER A 68 -5.27 1.62 -2.93
CA SER A 68 -4.91 0.25 -2.58
C SER A 68 -5.93 -0.39 -1.64
N SER A 69 -6.33 0.34 -0.59
CA SER A 69 -7.29 -0.14 0.42
C SER A 69 -8.68 -0.37 -0.18
N VAL A 70 -9.13 0.48 -1.10
CA VAL A 70 -10.38 0.27 -1.83
C VAL A 70 -10.32 -1.01 -2.67
N LEU A 71 -9.23 -1.22 -3.43
CA LEU A 71 -9.03 -2.46 -4.19
C LEU A 71 -8.94 -3.69 -3.27
N TRP A 72 -8.38 -3.52 -2.08
CA TRP A 72 -8.29 -4.56 -1.06
C TRP A 72 -9.66 -4.98 -0.54
N ILE A 73 -10.52 -4.02 -0.17
CA ILE A 73 -11.91 -4.28 0.24
C ILE A 73 -12.68 -4.99 -0.87
N ILE A 74 -12.54 -4.50 -2.10
CA ILE A 74 -13.15 -5.08 -3.30
C ILE A 74 -12.67 -6.53 -3.51
N THR A 75 -11.40 -6.81 -3.28
CA THR A 75 -10.83 -8.16 -3.37
C THR A 75 -11.40 -9.08 -2.30
N LEU A 76 -11.38 -8.66 -1.04
CA LEU A 76 -11.87 -9.45 0.09
C LEU A 76 -13.37 -9.75 -0.01
N SER A 77 -14.13 -8.96 -0.76
CA SER A 77 -15.53 -9.26 -1.05
C SER A 77 -15.73 -10.45 -2.01
N ARG A 78 -14.66 -10.94 -2.68
CA ARG A 78 -14.74 -11.96 -3.74
C ARG A 78 -13.86 -13.19 -3.51
N VAL A 79 -12.91 -13.13 -2.59
CA VAL A 79 -11.99 -14.25 -2.32
C VAL A 79 -11.81 -14.45 -0.82
N ASP A 80 -11.56 -15.69 -0.41
CA ASP A 80 -11.26 -16.01 0.97
C ASP A 80 -9.90 -15.46 1.39
N LEU A 81 -9.79 -15.07 2.67
CA LEU A 81 -8.54 -14.55 3.26
C LEU A 81 -7.39 -15.54 3.08
N SER A 82 -7.64 -16.85 3.20
CA SER A 82 -6.62 -17.89 3.02
C SER A 82 -5.99 -17.89 1.62
N PHE A 83 -6.73 -17.46 0.59
CA PHE A 83 -6.19 -17.30 -0.76
C PHE A 83 -5.45 -15.98 -0.94
N ALA A 84 -5.94 -14.90 -0.32
CA ALA A 84 -5.39 -13.56 -0.49
C ALA A 84 -4.09 -13.34 0.31
N TYR A 85 -3.97 -13.87 1.53
CA TYR A 85 -2.84 -13.65 2.44
C TYR A 85 -1.47 -14.07 1.88
N PRO A 86 -1.33 -15.24 1.21
CA PRO A 86 -0.07 -15.61 0.56
C PRO A 86 0.40 -14.60 -0.50
N LEU A 87 -0.52 -13.84 -1.10
CA LEU A 87 -0.19 -12.81 -2.08
C LEU A 87 0.11 -11.47 -1.41
N ILE A 88 -0.60 -11.14 -0.31
CA ILE A 88 -0.23 -9.98 0.53
C ILE A 88 1.20 -10.12 1.04
N SER A 89 1.60 -11.33 1.44
CA SER A 89 2.91 -11.54 2.06
C SER A 89 4.07 -11.23 1.11
N LEU A 90 3.86 -11.34 -0.22
CA LEU A 90 4.79 -10.86 -1.23
C LEU A 90 5.03 -9.34 -1.10
N GLY A 91 4.02 -8.58 -0.69
CA GLY A 91 4.13 -7.16 -0.39
C GLY A 91 5.16 -6.86 0.69
N TYR A 92 5.27 -7.68 1.73
CA TYR A 92 6.30 -7.50 2.77
C TYR A 92 7.72 -7.67 2.21
N ILE A 93 7.91 -8.65 1.32
CA ILE A 93 9.19 -8.88 0.64
C ILE A 93 9.53 -7.68 -0.26
N LEU A 94 8.54 -7.21 -1.03
CA LEU A 94 8.71 -6.03 -1.90
C LEU A 94 9.03 -4.77 -1.09
N ILE A 95 8.34 -4.52 0.02
CA ILE A 95 8.63 -3.39 0.91
C ILE A 95 10.06 -3.48 1.43
N LEU A 96 10.48 -4.64 1.94
CA LEU A 96 11.84 -4.83 2.43
C LEU A 96 12.89 -4.52 1.37
N PHE A 97 12.73 -5.09 0.18
CA PHE A 97 13.69 -4.94 -0.91
C PHE A 97 13.73 -3.51 -1.46
N LEU A 98 12.56 -2.93 -1.75
CA LEU A 98 12.47 -1.57 -2.29
C LEU A 98 12.87 -0.51 -1.25
N SER A 99 12.55 -0.72 0.02
CA SER A 99 13.02 0.16 1.10
C SER A 99 14.55 0.14 1.19
N ALA A 100 15.17 -1.04 1.15
CA ALA A 100 16.63 -1.16 1.17
C ALA A 100 17.31 -0.52 -0.06
N LEU A 101 16.61 -0.44 -1.21
CA LEU A 101 17.14 0.15 -2.44
C LEU A 101 16.94 1.67 -2.51
N PHE A 102 15.75 2.16 -2.14
CA PHE A 102 15.33 3.56 -2.35
C PHE A 102 15.39 4.44 -1.11
N LEU A 103 15.36 3.87 0.11
CA LEU A 103 15.24 4.59 1.38
C LEU A 103 16.49 4.46 2.27
N LYS A 104 17.66 4.18 1.67
CA LYS A 104 18.95 4.10 2.36
C LYS A 104 19.32 5.36 3.12
#